data_AF-Q23QE3-F1
#
_entry.id   AF-Q23QE3-F1
#
_cell.length_a   1.000
_cell.length_b   1.000
_cell.length_c   1.000
_cell.angle_alpha   90.00
_cell.angle_beta   90.00
_cell.angle_gamma   90.00
#
_symmetry.space_group_name_H-M   'P 1'
#
loop_
_entity.id
_entity.type
_entity.pdbx_description
1 polymer ?
#
loop_
_entity_poly.entity_id
_entity_poly.type
_entity_poly.pdbx_seq_one_letter_code
_entity_poly.pdbx_strand_id
1 'polypeptide(L)'
;MTEKENYHYFEQSNLEELISLLKQEKQEKPYIDEKARTILVEIGNHFINDLLKKGISISKHKSQKPSDKDSSQEEGAEQKKYPPVEVNDFRIIAETKYNTRIDGANQHIERQIAQNDIDYVKREQEKVQQLHK
;
A
#
# COMPACT_ATOMS: atom_id res chain seq x y z
N MET A 1 23.88 14.44 8.19
CA MET A 1 22.64 13.79 7.75
C MET A 1 22.87 12.30 7.87
N THR A 2 22.30 11.69 8.91
CA THR A 2 22.48 10.28 9.28
C THR A 2 21.78 9.34 8.29
N GLU A 3 22.26 8.10 8.29
CA GLU A 3 22.13 7.06 7.27
C GLU A 3 20.72 6.84 6.69
N LYS A 4 20.70 6.47 5.40
CA LYS A 4 19.51 6.06 4.65
C LYS A 4 18.74 5.00 5.45
N GLU A 5 17.55 5.32 5.94
CA GLU A 5 16.54 4.32 6.28
C GLU A 5 16.14 3.59 4.99
N ASN A 6 16.90 2.56 4.64
CA ASN A 6 16.47 1.54 3.69
C ASN A 6 15.72 0.51 4.52
N TYR A 7 14.41 0.56 4.44
CA TYR A 7 13.57 -0.44 5.08
C TYR A 7 13.60 -1.72 4.24
N HIS A 8 13.65 -2.86 4.92
CA HIS A 8 13.58 -4.18 4.32
C HIS A 8 12.14 -4.66 4.39
N TYR A 9 11.43 -4.61 3.26
CA TYR A 9 10.02 -5.00 3.14
C TYR A 9 9.82 -6.31 2.38
N PHE A 10 10.84 -6.77 1.66
CA PHE A 10 10.78 -7.95 0.81
C PHE A 10 11.90 -8.91 1.20
N GLU A 11 11.55 -10.14 1.53
CA GLU A 11 12.43 -11.17 2.06
C GLU A 11 12.50 -12.40 1.15
N GLN A 12 13.42 -13.32 1.46
CA GLN A 12 13.56 -14.59 0.75
C GLN A 12 12.26 -15.43 0.77
N SER A 13 11.49 -15.36 1.86
CA SER A 13 10.19 -16.01 2.00
C SER A 13 9.17 -15.49 0.98
N ASN A 14 9.11 -14.16 0.76
CA ASN A 14 8.25 -13.53 -0.23
C ASN A 14 8.66 -13.93 -1.66
N LEU A 15 9.97 -14.04 -1.92
CA LEU A 15 10.47 -14.50 -3.21
C LEU A 15 10.07 -15.97 -3.49
N GLU A 16 10.15 -16.86 -2.50
CA GLU A 16 9.70 -18.24 -2.67
C GLU A 16 8.19 -18.35 -2.92
N GLU A 17 7.39 -17.52 -2.26
CA GLU A 17 5.95 -17.42 -2.50
C GLU A 17 5.66 -16.99 -3.94
N LEU A 18 6.31 -15.93 -4.44
CA LEU A 18 6.18 -15.48 -5.84
C LEU A 18 6.60 -16.56 -6.83
N ILE A 19 7.73 -17.23 -6.60
CA ILE A 19 8.19 -18.35 -7.43
C ILE A 19 7.15 -19.48 -7.42
N SER A 20 6.47 -19.72 -6.29
CA SER A 20 5.41 -20.73 -6.18
C SER A 20 4.16 -20.35 -6.98
N LEU A 21 3.77 -19.08 -6.98
CA LEU A 21 2.63 -18.58 -7.75
C LEU A 21 2.86 -18.69 -9.26
N LEU A 22 4.07 -18.39 -9.74
CA LEU A 22 4.43 -18.55 -11.16
C LEU A 22 4.33 -20.00 -11.65
N LYS A 23 4.44 -21.00 -10.76
CA LYS A 23 4.27 -22.43 -11.13
C LYS A 23 2.83 -22.78 -11.50
N GLN A 24 1.84 -22.03 -11.01
CA GLN A 24 0.44 -22.33 -11.30
C GLN A 24 0.11 -22.11 -12.79
N GLU A 25 0.96 -21.40 -13.54
CA GLU A 25 0.80 -21.09 -14.96
C GLU A 25 1.43 -22.11 -15.95
N LYS A 26 1.71 -23.35 -15.52
CA LYS A 26 2.17 -24.48 -16.37
C LYS A 26 3.58 -24.36 -16.98
N GLN A 27 4.58 -24.00 -16.19
CA GLN A 27 5.98 -24.24 -16.54
C GLN A 27 6.75 -24.87 -15.38
N GLU A 28 7.72 -25.74 -15.69
CA GLU A 28 8.65 -26.32 -14.71
C GLU A 28 9.30 -25.20 -13.87
N LYS A 29 9.55 -25.47 -12.59
CA LYS A 29 10.14 -24.48 -11.67
C LYS A 29 11.46 -23.99 -12.28
N PRO A 30 11.62 -22.70 -12.63
CA PRO A 30 12.91 -22.20 -13.06
C PRO A 30 13.89 -22.38 -11.91
N TYR A 31 15.03 -23.00 -12.19
CA TYR A 31 16.13 -23.04 -11.24
C TYR A 31 16.71 -21.62 -11.13
N ILE A 32 16.52 -20.99 -9.98
CA ILE A 32 17.10 -19.70 -9.63
C ILE A 32 18.20 -19.98 -8.61
N ASP A 33 19.44 -19.69 -8.96
CA ASP A 33 20.59 -19.87 -8.08
C ASP A 33 20.56 -18.89 -6.90
N GLU A 34 21.36 -19.17 -5.87
CA GLU A 34 21.39 -18.40 -4.62
C GLU A 34 21.80 -16.93 -4.82
N LYS A 35 22.71 -16.64 -5.75
CA LYS A 35 23.13 -15.25 -6.02
C LYS A 35 22.01 -14.47 -6.68
N ALA A 36 21.34 -15.07 -7.66
CA ALA A 36 20.18 -14.49 -8.31
C ALA A 36 19.05 -14.23 -7.30
N ARG A 37 18.83 -15.12 -6.33
CA ARG A 37 17.84 -14.91 -5.24
C ARG A 37 18.17 -13.69 -4.40
N THR A 38 19.42 -13.55 -3.94
CA THR A 38 19.85 -12.39 -3.17
C THR A 38 19.64 -11.08 -3.94
N ILE A 39 20.01 -11.06 -5.22
CA ILE A 39 19.80 -9.90 -6.10
C ILE A 39 18.31 -9.58 -6.25
N LEU A 40 17.45 -10.57 -6.46
CA LEU A 40 16.01 -10.36 -6.58
C LEU A 40 15.40 -9.78 -5.30
N VAL A 41 15.87 -10.21 -4.13
CA VAL A 41 15.46 -9.65 -2.84
C VAL A 41 15.89 -8.18 -2.71
N GLU A 42 17.12 -7.85 -3.08
CA GLU A 42 17.61 -6.47 -3.06
C GLU A 42 16.84 -5.57 -4.04
N ILE A 43 16.55 -6.06 -5.25
CA ILE A 43 15.75 -5.35 -6.25
C ILE A 43 14.35 -5.09 -5.71
N GLY A 44 13.70 -6.09 -5.10
CA GLY A 44 12.37 -5.94 -4.50
C GLY A 44 12.35 -4.87 -3.41
N ASN A 45 13.33 -4.88 -2.49
CA ASN A 45 13.46 -3.85 -1.47
C ASN A 45 13.73 -2.46 -2.06
N HIS A 46 14.58 -2.35 -3.08
CA HIS A 46 14.86 -1.08 -3.74
C HIS A 46 13.59 -0.51 -4.41
N PHE A 47 12.84 -1.37 -5.10
CA PHE A 47 11.60 -1.01 -5.76
C PHE A 47 10.54 -0.51 -4.77
N ILE A 48 10.32 -1.23 -3.65
CA ILE A 48 9.34 -0.83 -2.62
C ILE A 48 9.76 0.51 -1.97
N ASN A 49 11.05 0.68 -1.63
CA ASN A 49 11.54 1.94 -1.07
C ASN A 49 11.35 3.12 -2.04
N ASP A 50 11.57 2.91 -3.33
CA ASP A 50 11.37 3.94 -4.37
C ASP A 50 9.88 4.30 -4.53
N LEU A 51 8.99 3.29 -4.55
CA LEU A 51 7.54 3.49 -4.55
C LEU A 51 7.07 4.29 -3.34
N LEU A 52 7.53 3.95 -2.13
CA LEU A 52 7.18 4.66 -0.90
C LEU A 52 7.64 6.11 -0.92
N LYS A 53 8.89 6.38 -1.30
CA LYS A 53 9.42 7.75 -1.40
C LYS A 53 8.61 8.60 -2.36
N LYS A 54 8.26 8.03 -3.52
CA LYS A 54 7.42 8.71 -4.52
C LYS A 54 5.98 8.89 -4.04
N GLY A 55 5.39 7.88 -3.39
CA GLY A 55 4.02 7.95 -2.84
C GLY A 55 3.90 9.03 -1.78
N ILE A 56 4.85 9.09 -0.85
CA ILE A 56 4.97 10.17 0.15
C ILE A 56 5.09 11.53 -0.54
N SER A 57 5.87 11.64 -1.62
CA SER A 57 6.01 12.90 -2.37
C SER A 57 4.68 13.35 -2.97
N ILE A 58 3.92 12.44 -3.61
CA ILE A 58 2.62 12.75 -4.20
C ILE A 58 1.62 13.18 -3.13
N SER A 59 1.52 12.43 -2.03
CA SER A 59 0.60 12.74 -0.94
C SER A 59 0.89 14.13 -0.33
N LYS A 60 2.19 14.49 -0.17
CA LYS A 60 2.60 15.84 0.23
C LYS A 60 2.11 16.93 -0.74
N HIS A 61 2.23 16.70 -2.05
CA HIS A 61 1.77 17.66 -3.06
C HIS A 61 0.25 17.81 -3.07
N LYS A 62 -0.52 16.73 -2.85
CA LYS A 62 -1.99 16.80 -2.71
C LYS A 62 -2.44 17.69 -1.56
N SER A 63 -1.73 17.65 -0.42
CA SER A 63 -2.03 18.49 0.74
C SER A 63 -1.59 19.95 0.60
N GLN A 64 -0.87 20.29 -0.47
CA GLN A 64 -0.40 21.65 -0.77
C GLN A 64 -1.21 22.30 -1.90
N LYS A 65 -2.55 22.26 -1.85
CA LYS A 65 -3.36 23.11 -2.71
C LYS A 65 -2.95 24.58 -2.50
N PRO A 66 -2.91 25.41 -3.58
CA PRO A 66 -2.61 26.83 -3.43
C PRO A 66 -3.66 27.42 -2.50
N SER A 67 -3.20 28.00 -1.39
CA SER A 67 -4.04 28.77 -0.49
C SER A 67 -4.54 29.97 -1.29
N ASP A 68 -5.83 29.97 -1.65
CA ASP A 68 -6.55 31.22 -1.69
C ASP A 68 -6.41 31.84 -0.30
N LYS A 69 -5.84 33.04 -0.26
CA LYS A 69 -5.71 33.82 0.96
C LYS A 69 -7.11 34.23 1.40
N ASP A 70 -7.61 33.66 2.47
CA ASP A 70 -8.17 34.44 3.57
C ASP A 70 -8.48 33.57 4.79
N SER A 71 -8.36 34.20 5.96
CA SER A 71 -8.88 33.77 7.27
C SER A 71 -7.97 32.93 8.17
N SER A 72 -7.25 33.67 9.02
CA SER A 72 -7.25 33.62 10.50
C SER A 72 -7.16 32.30 11.28
N GLN A 73 -6.15 32.29 12.17
CA GLN A 73 -5.83 31.44 13.32
C GLN A 73 -6.94 30.56 13.93
N GLU A 74 -6.60 29.29 14.16
CA GLU A 74 -6.76 28.65 15.48
C GLU A 74 -5.65 27.59 15.69
N GLU A 75 -5.15 27.52 16.92
CA GLU A 75 -4.07 26.65 17.40
C GLU A 75 -4.56 25.20 17.64
N GLY A 76 -3.63 24.24 17.60
CA GLY A 76 -3.82 22.92 18.23
C GLY A 76 -3.94 21.73 17.27
N ALA A 77 -2.88 21.41 16.52
CA ALA A 77 -2.76 20.13 15.83
C ALA A 77 -1.33 19.59 15.95
N GLU A 78 -0.94 19.25 17.18
CA GLU A 78 0.21 18.40 17.39
C GLU A 78 -0.15 16.97 16.93
N GLN A 79 0.69 16.41 16.05
CA GLN A 79 0.56 15.13 15.33
C GLN A 79 -0.44 15.05 14.17
N LYS A 80 0.04 15.39 12.96
CA LYS A 80 0.17 14.42 11.85
C LYS A 80 1.45 14.72 11.07
N LYS A 81 2.56 14.07 11.45
CA LYS A 81 3.75 14.01 10.58
C LYS A 81 3.32 13.20 9.34
N TYR A 82 3.02 13.92 8.26
CA TYR A 82 2.63 13.44 6.93
C TYR A 82 1.14 13.09 6.73
N PRO A 83 0.54 13.54 5.61
CA PRO A 83 -0.75 13.04 5.16
C PRO A 83 -0.68 11.52 4.90
N PRO A 84 -1.79 10.78 5.08
CA PRO A 84 -1.82 9.36 4.76
C PRO A 84 -1.46 9.15 3.28
N VAL A 85 -0.59 8.18 3.00
CA VAL A 85 -0.29 7.80 1.61
C VAL A 85 -1.43 6.90 1.13
N GLU A 86 -2.08 7.30 0.05
CA GLU A 86 -3.26 6.60 -0.46
C GLU A 86 -2.86 5.53 -1.47
N VAL A 87 -3.68 4.48 -1.60
CA VAL A 87 -3.49 3.44 -2.62
C VAL A 87 -3.47 4.02 -4.04
N ASN A 88 -4.26 5.07 -4.28
CA ASN A 88 -4.28 5.78 -5.56
C ASN A 88 -2.92 6.45 -5.88
N ASP A 89 -2.13 6.85 -4.88
CA ASP A 89 -0.80 7.44 -5.11
C ASP A 89 0.14 6.41 -5.73
N PHE A 90 0.13 5.18 -5.19
CA PHE A 90 0.93 4.08 -5.72
C PHE A 90 0.48 3.63 -7.10
N ARG A 91 -0.83 3.63 -7.38
CA ARG A 91 -1.35 3.32 -8.71
C ARG A 91 -0.86 4.33 -9.76
N ILE A 92 -0.95 5.63 -9.46
CA ILE A 92 -0.46 6.69 -10.36
C ILE A 92 1.03 6.46 -10.66
N ILE A 93 1.83 6.13 -9.64
CA ILE A 93 3.26 5.85 -9.82
C ILE A 93 3.48 4.60 -10.69
N ALA A 94 2.78 3.51 -10.39
CA ALA A 94 2.87 2.25 -11.14
C ALA A 94 2.59 2.46 -12.65
N GLU A 95 1.51 3.17 -12.97
CA GLU A 95 1.09 3.42 -14.34
C GLU A 95 2.01 4.41 -15.07
N THR A 96 2.39 5.51 -14.41
CA THR A 96 3.14 6.59 -15.05
C THR A 96 4.65 6.36 -15.14
N LYS A 97 5.24 5.63 -14.17
CA LYS A 97 6.70 5.42 -14.09
C LYS A 97 7.12 4.04 -14.56
N TYR A 98 6.33 3.01 -14.27
CA TYR A 98 6.71 1.62 -14.55
C TYR A 98 5.89 1.02 -15.70
N ASN A 99 4.91 1.77 -16.24
CA ASN A 99 3.99 1.29 -17.27
C ASN A 99 3.27 -0.01 -16.85
N THR A 100 3.04 -0.16 -15.55
CA THR A 100 2.36 -1.30 -14.95
C THR A 100 0.95 -0.87 -14.58
N ARG A 101 -0.05 -1.43 -15.25
CA ARG A 101 -1.45 -1.27 -14.84
C ARG A 101 -1.72 -2.20 -13.66
N ILE A 102 -2.16 -1.61 -12.55
CA ILE A 102 -2.64 -2.36 -11.40
C ILE A 102 -4.16 -2.39 -11.48
N ASP A 103 -4.68 -3.34 -12.25
CA ASP A 103 -6.11 -3.54 -12.40
C ASP A 103 -6.69 -4.11 -11.08
N GLY A 104 -7.77 -3.51 -10.56
CA GLY A 104 -8.56 -4.10 -9.47
C GLY A 104 -8.09 -3.83 -8.03
N ALA A 105 -7.01 -3.07 -7.78
CA ALA A 105 -6.60 -2.72 -6.41
C ALA A 105 -7.69 -2.01 -5.61
N ASN A 106 -8.42 -1.06 -6.23
CA ASN A 106 -9.56 -0.42 -5.60
C ASN A 106 -10.72 -1.41 -5.39
N GLN A 107 -11.04 -2.27 -6.35
CA GLN A 107 -12.18 -3.19 -6.21
C GLN A 107 -11.99 -4.25 -5.13
N HIS A 108 -10.75 -4.71 -4.87
CA HIS A 108 -10.49 -5.68 -3.81
C HIS A 108 -10.50 -5.02 -2.43
N ILE A 109 -9.92 -3.83 -2.31
CA ILE A 109 -9.89 -3.06 -1.06
C ILE A 109 -11.29 -2.52 -0.72
N GLU A 110 -12.02 -1.99 -1.70
CA GLU A 110 -13.43 -1.58 -1.57
C GLU A 110 -14.33 -2.77 -1.20
N ARG A 111 -14.06 -3.98 -1.74
CA ARG A 111 -14.77 -5.20 -1.31
C ARG A 111 -14.49 -5.57 0.14
N GLN A 112 -13.24 -5.46 0.61
CA GLN A 112 -12.91 -5.74 2.01
C GLN A 112 -13.52 -4.70 2.97
N ILE A 113 -13.55 -3.42 2.59
CA ILE A 113 -14.21 -2.35 3.36
C ILE A 113 -15.72 -2.59 3.41
N ALA A 114 -16.36 -2.87 2.27
CA ALA A 114 -17.78 -3.17 2.21
C ALA A 114 -18.15 -4.41 3.05
N GLN A 115 -17.30 -5.44 3.08
CA GLN A 115 -17.50 -6.62 3.91
C GLN A 115 -17.45 -6.28 5.41
N ASN A 116 -16.50 -5.46 5.84
CA ASN A 116 -16.39 -5.01 7.22
C ASN A 116 -17.61 -4.18 7.68
N ASP A 117 -18.14 -3.33 6.78
CA ASP A 117 -19.36 -2.55 7.03
C ASP A 117 -20.60 -3.46 7.18
N ILE A 118 -20.72 -4.48 6.33
CA ILE A 118 -21.79 -5.50 6.43
C ILE A 118 -21.70 -6.24 7.77
N ASP A 119 -20.49 -6.65 8.18
CA ASP A 119 -20.27 -7.37 9.44
C ASP A 119 -20.49 -6.48 10.68
N TYR A 120 -20.26 -5.18 10.57
CA TYR A 120 -20.64 -4.22 11.61
C TYR A 120 -22.16 -4.12 11.75
N VAL A 121 -22.89 -3.94 10.66
CA VAL A 121 -24.36 -3.85 10.67
C VAL A 121 -25.00 -5.13 11.23
N LYS A 122 -24.49 -6.31 10.86
CA LYS A 122 -24.96 -7.59 11.44
C LYS A 122 -24.79 -7.65 12.96
N ARG A 123 -23.63 -7.24 13.47
CA ARG A 123 -23.38 -7.22 14.93
C ARG A 123 -24.33 -6.29 15.67
N GLU A 124 -24.63 -5.12 15.10
CA GLU A 124 -25.59 -4.19 15.70
C GLU A 124 -27.03 -4.74 15.65
N GLN A 125 -27.44 -5.40 14.56
CA GLN A 125 -28.73 -6.07 14.48
C GLN A 125 -28.88 -7.20 15.49
N GLU A 126 -27.85 -8.03 15.68
CA GLU A 126 -27.84 -9.10 16.68
C GLU A 126 -27.97 -8.56 18.11
N LYS A 127 -27.28 -7.47 18.43
CA LYS A 127 -27.41 -6.79 19.74
C LYS A 127 -28.84 -6.28 19.96
N VAL A 128 -29.45 -5.64 18.96
CA VAL A 128 -30.84 -5.17 19.06
C VAL A 128 -31.80 -6.34 19.27
N GLN A 129 -31.64 -7.45 18.54
CA GLN A 129 -32.49 -8.63 18.74
C GLN A 129 -32.37 -9.27 20.12
N GLN A 130 -31.18 -9.23 20.74
CA GLN A 130 -31.00 -9.70 22.12
C GLN A 130 -31.67 -8.82 23.16
N LEU A 131 -31.83 -7.51 22.89
CA LEU A 131 -32.51 -6.58 23.79
C LEU A 131 -34.05 -6.73 23.79
N HIS A 132 -34.62 -7.35 22.76
CA HIS A 132 -36.07 -7.57 22.62
C HIS A 132 -36.53 -8.98 23.05
N LYS A 133 -35.63 -9.80 23.62
CA LYS A 133 -35.93 -11.09 24.25
C LYS A 133 -35.87 -10.95 25.77
#